data_AF-A0A3B9G1Q0-F1
#
_entry.id   AF-A0A3B9G1Q0-F1
#
_cell.length_a   1.000
_cell.length_b   1.000
_cell.length_c   1.000
_cell.angle_alpha   90.00
_cell.angle_beta   90.00
_cell.angle_gamma   90.00
#
_symmetry.space_group_name_H-M   'P 1'
#
loop_
_entity.id
_entity.type
_entity.pdbx_description
1 polymer ?
#
loop_
_entity_poly.entity_id
_entity_poly.type
_entity_poly.pdbx_seq_one_letter_code
_entity_poly.pdbx_strand_id
1 'polypeptide(L)'
;MHKLMKNILIICIQGLTSGILARKLNMIAEERNEAYSFLSAGIADAEKHLDWADYLILTPQVRDRMQKAEETAAAHGVKCLILADTMISFQKTVDTYENIVKAISAQQKTADHITLGSLTETLVVIAPLIAAGLCAYIISRMTGSTAMKFIYDKTLGVICLYALPALGCCMFRRCSESRMAGLLTGLLVLLSLTPFHEGLVYAEDAFRVSGRITDIRFWGPVYLPLYLAAGCLFLNFALMAARRMWTYYSEKRHEVADRQFLLYTAVPMIMVMSVLLMFRTIVFSLL
;
A
#
# COMPACT_ATOMS: atom_id res chain seq x y z
N MET A 1 11.46 25.26 9.95
CA MET A 1 10.34 24.32 9.76
C MET A 1 9.17 24.81 10.59
N HIS A 2 8.11 25.32 9.97
CA HIS A 2 6.86 25.58 10.71
C HIS A 2 6.28 24.23 11.14
N LYS A 3 6.20 23.99 12.45
CA LYS A 3 5.50 22.83 13.00
C LYS A 3 4.01 23.09 12.76
N LEU A 4 3.39 22.31 11.87
CA LEU A 4 1.93 22.39 11.65
C LEU A 4 1.22 22.13 12.99
N MET A 5 0.32 23.04 13.37
CA MET A 5 -0.47 22.93 14.59
C MET A 5 -1.40 21.72 14.46
N LYS A 6 -1.38 20.84 15.46
CA LYS A 6 -2.23 19.65 15.52
C LYS A 6 -3.44 19.89 16.41
N ASN A 7 -4.63 19.75 15.84
CA ASN A 7 -5.89 19.92 16.53
C ASN A 7 -6.36 18.59 17.12
N ILE A 8 -6.60 18.57 18.43
CA ILE A 8 -6.91 17.37 19.21
C ILE A 8 -8.26 17.57 19.87
N LEU A 9 -9.24 16.74 19.49
CA LEU A 9 -10.56 16.69 20.08
C LEU A 9 -10.64 15.59 21.14
N ILE A 10 -10.94 15.93 22.38
CA ILE A 10 -11.13 14.98 23.49
C ILE A 10 -12.63 14.78 23.70
N ILE A 11 -13.12 13.54 23.51
CA ILE A 11 -14.51 13.18 23.80
C ILE A 11 -14.64 12.60 25.20
N CYS A 12 -15.66 13.08 25.90
CA CYS A 12 -16.06 12.60 27.22
C CYS A 12 -17.59 12.49 27.32
N ILE A 13 -18.07 11.87 28.39
CA ILE A 13 -19.53 11.73 28.64
C ILE A 13 -20.16 13.09 28.97
N GLN A 14 -19.56 13.87 29.86
CA GLN A 14 -20.06 15.17 30.30
C GLN A 14 -18.94 16.22 30.16
N GLY A 15 -19.07 17.13 29.19
CA GLY A 15 -18.05 18.09 28.72
C GLY A 15 -17.42 19.03 29.75
N LEU A 16 -17.86 19.01 31.01
CA LEU A 16 -17.53 20.05 31.99
C LEU A 16 -16.15 19.85 32.63
N THR A 17 -15.81 18.62 33.03
CA THR A 17 -14.48 18.31 33.57
C THR A 17 -13.43 18.32 32.47
N SER A 18 -13.75 17.76 31.30
CA SER A 18 -12.86 17.72 30.13
C SER A 18 -12.52 19.11 29.58
N GLY A 19 -13.42 20.09 29.69
CA GLY A 19 -13.13 21.48 29.31
C GLY A 19 -12.00 22.10 30.13
N ILE A 20 -11.96 21.82 31.44
CA ILE A 20 -10.88 22.26 32.32
C ILE A 20 -9.58 21.56 31.94
N LEU A 21 -9.63 20.25 31.65
CA LEU A 21 -8.45 19.50 31.20
C LEU A 21 -7.90 20.06 29.89
N ALA A 22 -8.75 20.28 28.88
CA ALA A 22 -8.34 20.82 27.59
C ALA A 22 -7.66 22.19 27.73
N ARG A 23 -8.20 23.08 28.57
CA ARG A 23 -7.55 24.38 28.88
C ARG A 23 -6.18 24.20 29.52
N LYS A 24 -6.04 23.31 30.51
CA LYS A 24 -4.73 23.02 31.13
C LYS A 24 -3.74 22.40 30.15
N LEU A 25 -4.20 21.52 29.25
CA LEU A 25 -3.36 20.93 28.20
C LEU A 25 -2.89 21.98 27.20
N ASN A 26 -3.75 22.94 26.82
CA ASN A 26 -3.35 24.09 26.00
C ASN A 26 -2.29 24.94 26.68
N MET A 27 -2.44 25.25 27.97
CA MET A 27 -1.42 25.99 28.73
C MET A 27 -0.07 25.27 28.71
N ILE A 28 -0.06 23.95 28.90
CA ILE A 28 1.19 23.15 28.84
C ILE A 28 1.79 23.19 27.43
N ALA A 29 0.96 23.11 26.38
CA ALA A 29 1.43 23.21 25.00
C ALA A 29 2.06 24.57 24.71
N GLU A 30 1.43 25.65 25.16
CA GLU A 30 1.92 27.03 25.03
C GLU A 30 3.22 27.23 25.82
N GLU A 31 3.28 26.81 27.08
CA GLU A 31 4.48 26.88 27.93
C GLU A 31 5.67 26.12 27.31
N ARG A 32 5.41 25.02 26.61
CA ARG A 32 6.43 24.21 25.92
C ARG A 32 6.68 24.65 24.48
N ASN A 33 5.99 25.69 23.98
CA ASN A 33 6.02 26.14 22.59
C ASN A 33 5.79 24.98 21.59
N GLU A 34 4.86 24.09 21.92
CA GLU A 34 4.47 22.96 21.07
C GLU A 34 3.18 23.28 20.32
N ALA A 35 3.15 22.95 19.03
CA ALA A 35 2.01 23.24 18.15
C ALA A 35 0.88 22.21 18.33
N TYR A 36 0.24 22.19 19.49
CA TYR A 36 -0.95 21.39 19.80
C TYR A 36 -2.09 22.29 20.27
N SER A 37 -3.30 22.02 19.80
CA SER A 37 -4.51 22.68 20.27
C SER A 37 -5.50 21.63 20.74
N PHE A 38 -6.01 21.78 21.96
CA PHE A 38 -6.93 20.85 22.59
C PHE A 38 -8.32 21.45 22.71
N LEU A 39 -9.31 20.72 22.22
CA LEU A 39 -10.74 20.99 22.39
C LEU A 39 -11.38 19.80 23.08
N SER A 40 -12.38 20.04 23.92
CA SER A 40 -13.18 18.96 24.49
C SER A 40 -14.64 19.10 24.08
N ALA A 41 -15.29 17.99 23.74
CA ALA A 41 -16.71 17.96 23.47
C ALA A 41 -17.38 16.77 24.18
N GLY A 42 -18.68 16.91 24.45
CA GLY A 42 -19.52 15.77 24.77
C GLY A 42 -19.70 14.88 23.54
N ILE A 43 -19.95 13.59 23.74
CA ILE A 43 -20.14 12.66 22.62
C ILE A 43 -21.26 13.05 21.64
N ALA A 44 -22.29 13.74 22.11
CA ALA A 44 -23.40 14.22 21.29
C ALA A 44 -23.01 15.42 20.40
N ASP A 45 -22.01 16.20 20.81
CA ASP A 45 -21.54 17.39 20.09
C ASP A 45 -20.25 17.15 19.32
N ALA A 46 -19.64 15.97 19.49
CA ALA A 46 -18.37 15.62 18.88
C ALA A 46 -18.35 15.81 17.36
N GLU A 47 -19.43 15.41 16.69
CA GLU A 47 -19.55 15.45 15.22
C GLU A 47 -19.40 16.87 14.67
N LYS A 48 -19.88 17.89 15.40
CA LYS A 48 -19.75 19.31 15.03
C LYS A 48 -18.31 19.82 15.03
N HIS A 49 -17.41 19.09 15.67
CA HIS A 49 -16.01 19.46 15.87
C HIS A 49 -15.05 18.52 15.13
N LEU A 50 -15.54 17.49 14.42
CA LEU A 50 -14.68 16.55 13.70
C LEU A 50 -13.93 17.22 12.55
N ASP A 51 -14.57 18.12 11.80
CA ASP A 51 -13.92 18.86 10.69
C ASP A 51 -12.72 19.70 11.15
N TRP A 52 -12.68 20.09 12.42
CA TRP A 52 -11.58 20.86 12.99
C TRP A 52 -10.41 19.96 13.44
N ALA A 53 -10.68 18.71 13.78
CA ALA A 53 -9.74 17.85 14.50
C ALA A 53 -8.84 17.05 13.55
N ASP A 54 -7.55 16.98 13.86
CA ASP A 54 -6.65 16.00 13.24
C ASP A 54 -6.71 14.66 13.97
N TYR A 55 -6.88 14.73 15.29
CA TYR A 55 -6.94 13.58 16.19
C TYR A 55 -8.17 13.64 17.07
N LEU A 56 -8.83 12.50 17.20
CA LEU A 56 -9.91 12.27 18.14
C LEU A 56 -9.40 11.38 19.27
N ILE A 57 -9.53 11.83 20.52
CA ILE A 57 -9.16 11.08 21.71
C ILE A 57 -10.42 10.67 22.45
N LEU A 58 -10.63 9.36 22.53
CA LEU A 58 -11.69 8.78 23.33
C LEU A 58 -11.20 8.56 24.76
N THR A 59 -11.90 9.18 25.71
CA THR A 59 -11.70 8.85 27.12
C THR A 59 -12.23 7.44 27.41
N PRO A 60 -11.68 6.73 28.40
CA PRO A 60 -12.09 5.36 28.72
C PRO A 60 -13.60 5.19 28.97
N GLN A 61 -14.23 6.24 29.50
CA GLN A 61 -15.66 6.26 29.80
C GLN A 61 -16.55 6.09 28.56
N VAL A 62 -16.05 6.42 27.36
CA VAL A 62 -16.79 6.29 26.10
C VAL A 62 -16.34 5.08 25.28
N ARG A 63 -15.57 4.15 25.87
CA ARG A 63 -15.04 2.96 25.18
C ARG A 63 -16.13 2.11 24.55
N ASP A 64 -17.29 1.98 25.19
CA ASP A 64 -18.41 1.18 24.65
C ASP A 64 -19.00 1.73 23.35
N ARG A 65 -18.69 2.99 23.01
CA ARG A 65 -19.12 3.66 21.77
C ARG A 65 -17.99 3.83 20.76
N MET A 66 -16.86 3.15 21.00
CA MET A 66 -15.64 3.23 20.19
C MET A 66 -15.91 3.00 18.71
N GLN A 67 -16.54 1.87 18.36
CA GLN A 67 -16.70 1.49 16.95
C GLN A 67 -17.42 2.59 16.16
N LYS A 68 -18.54 3.10 16.69
CA LYS A 68 -19.30 4.17 16.05
C LYS A 68 -18.49 5.48 15.97
N ALA A 69 -17.74 5.81 17.02
CA ALA A 69 -16.91 7.02 17.04
C ALA A 69 -15.74 6.92 16.04
N GLU A 70 -15.13 5.75 15.89
CA GLU A 70 -14.07 5.49 14.91
C GLU A 70 -14.58 5.56 13.48
N GLU A 71 -15.74 4.95 13.19
CA GLU A 71 -16.38 5.04 11.87
C GLU A 71 -16.70 6.49 11.50
N THR A 72 -17.25 7.25 12.46
CA THR A 72 -17.59 8.66 12.26
C THR A 72 -16.34 9.53 12.08
N ALA A 73 -15.29 9.29 12.86
CA ALA A 73 -14.01 9.98 12.73
C ALA A 73 -13.34 9.67 11.38
N ALA A 74 -13.34 8.40 10.96
CA ALA A 74 -12.78 7.96 9.69
C ALA A 74 -13.50 8.59 8.48
N ALA A 75 -14.82 8.80 8.56
CA ALA A 75 -15.58 9.51 7.53
C ALA A 75 -15.10 10.95 7.31
N HIS A 76 -14.56 11.58 8.37
CA HIS A 76 -14.00 12.94 8.34
C HIS A 76 -12.46 12.96 8.16
N GLY A 77 -11.83 11.79 7.98
CA GLY A 77 -10.37 11.69 7.88
C GLY A 77 -9.62 11.92 9.20
N VAL A 78 -10.32 11.90 10.33
CA VAL A 78 -9.77 12.14 11.67
C VAL A 78 -9.22 10.84 12.26
N LYS A 79 -8.04 10.89 12.87
CA LYS A 79 -7.42 9.72 13.50
C LYS A 79 -7.94 9.52 14.92
N CYS A 80 -8.58 8.39 15.17
CA CYS A 80 -9.03 8.04 16.50
C CYS A 80 -7.88 7.41 17.33
N LEU A 81 -7.81 7.80 18.60
CA LEU A 81 -6.87 7.34 19.62
C LEU A 81 -7.64 7.01 20.89
N ILE A 82 -7.27 5.89 21.53
CA ILE A 82 -7.86 5.47 22.79
C ILE A 82 -6.79 5.55 23.86
N LEU A 83 -7.11 6.25 24.93
CA LEU A 83 -6.25 6.30 26.11
C LEU A 83 -6.75 5.30 27.14
N ALA A 84 -5.80 4.62 27.79
CA ALA A 84 -6.10 3.79 28.95
C ALA A 84 -6.54 4.66 30.14
N ASP A 85 -7.29 4.09 31.08
CA ASP A 85 -7.73 4.76 32.31
C ASP A 85 -6.59 5.38 33.10
N THR A 86 -5.44 4.71 33.11
CA THR A 86 -4.24 5.15 33.81
C THR A 86 -3.55 6.36 33.17
N MET A 87 -3.89 6.68 31.91
CA MET A 87 -3.24 7.74 31.15
C MET A 87 -3.91 9.11 31.30
N ILE A 88 -5.15 9.16 31.80
CA ILE A 88 -5.90 10.40 31.99
C ILE A 88 -6.09 10.64 33.49
N SER A 89 -5.36 11.62 34.03
CA SER A 89 -5.54 12.06 35.40
C SER A 89 -5.64 13.58 35.48
N PHE A 90 -6.76 14.08 36.00
CA PHE A 90 -6.97 15.51 36.24
C PHE A 90 -5.99 16.09 37.25
N GLN A 91 -5.45 15.26 38.15
CA GLN A 91 -4.44 15.67 39.13
C GLN A 91 -3.03 15.71 38.51
N LYS A 92 -2.77 14.87 37.50
CA LYS A 92 -1.47 14.75 36.83
C LYS A 92 -1.60 15.18 35.37
N THR A 93 -1.87 16.47 35.17
CA THR A 93 -2.15 17.01 33.83
C THR A 93 -0.93 16.98 32.91
N VAL A 94 0.28 17.14 33.47
CA VAL A 94 1.55 17.02 32.72
C VAL A 94 1.74 15.59 32.21
N ASP A 95 1.56 14.58 33.05
CA ASP A 95 1.64 13.17 32.64
C ASP A 95 0.60 12.84 31.56
N THR A 96 -0.62 13.38 31.71
CA THR A 96 -1.70 13.20 30.71
C THR A 96 -1.30 13.81 29.37
N TYR A 97 -0.71 15.00 29.37
CA TYR A 97 -0.18 15.65 28.17
C TYR A 97 0.87 14.78 27.48
N GLU A 98 1.85 14.30 28.23
CA GLU A 98 2.95 13.48 27.70
C GLU A 98 2.46 12.16 27.15
N ASN A 99 1.48 11.52 27.80
CA ASN A 99 0.85 10.31 27.31
C ASN A 99 0.12 10.55 25.98
N ILE A 100 -0.60 11.67 25.83
CA ILE A 100 -1.27 12.03 24.57
C ILE A 100 -0.24 12.24 23.46
N VAL A 101 0.78 13.05 23.69
CA VAL A 101 1.83 13.34 22.70
C VAL A 101 2.59 12.07 22.32
N LYS A 102 2.86 11.18 23.28
CA LYS A 102 3.47 9.88 23.04
C LYS A 102 2.58 8.97 22.20
N ALA A 103 1.27 8.92 22.47
CA ALA A 103 0.33 8.13 21.67
C ALA A 103 0.25 8.65 20.21
N ILE A 104 0.16 9.96 20.03
CA ILE A 104 0.15 10.61 18.70
C ILE A 104 1.44 10.31 17.93
N SER A 105 2.59 10.44 18.58
CA SER A 105 3.90 10.18 17.94
C SER A 105 4.13 8.69 17.66
N ALA A 106 3.65 7.78 18.51
CA ALA A 106 3.68 6.35 18.25
C ALA A 106 2.84 5.98 17.03
N GLN A 107 1.60 6.48 16.94
CA GLN A 107 0.72 6.22 15.80
C GLN A 107 1.31 6.77 14.49
N GLN A 108 1.99 7.91 14.54
CA GLN A 108 2.69 8.49 13.40
C GLN A 108 3.87 7.60 12.95
N LYS A 109 4.69 7.09 13.89
CA LYS A 109 5.78 6.15 13.59
C LYS A 109 5.28 4.83 13.01
N THR A 110 4.17 4.30 13.51
CA THR A 110 3.58 3.05 12.99
C THR A 110 3.10 3.23 11.55
N ALA A 111 2.50 4.37 11.22
CA ALA A 111 2.10 4.69 9.84
C ALA A 111 3.32 4.77 8.90
N ASP A 112 4.42 5.38 9.37
CA ASP A 112 5.65 5.49 8.59
C ASP A 112 6.37 4.14 8.40
N HIS A 113 6.38 3.27 9.42
CA HIS A 113 7.00 1.95 9.34
C HIS A 113 6.23 0.97 8.45
N ILE A 114 4.89 0.93 8.56
CA ILE A 114 4.05 0.05 7.73
C ILE A 114 4.23 0.41 6.24
N THR A 115 4.36 1.70 5.93
CA THR A 115 4.53 2.15 4.55
C THR A 115 5.92 1.84 4.01
N LEU A 116 7.00 2.03 4.77
CA LEU A 116 8.35 1.70 4.31
C LEU A 116 8.54 0.19 4.11
N GLY A 117 8.04 -0.63 5.03
CA GLY A 117 8.10 -2.10 4.94
C GLY A 117 7.39 -2.63 3.69
N SER A 118 6.17 -2.16 3.43
CA SER A 118 5.41 -2.56 2.23
C SER A 118 6.10 -2.18 0.92
N LEU A 119 6.79 -1.03 0.88
CA LEU A 119 7.53 -0.61 -0.30
C LEU A 119 8.76 -1.49 -0.54
N THR A 120 9.50 -1.82 0.52
CA THR A 120 10.66 -2.72 0.43
C THR A 120 10.26 -4.13 0.01
N GLU A 121 9.16 -4.67 0.53
CA GLU A 121 8.64 -5.98 0.11
C GLU A 121 8.23 -5.97 -1.36
N THR A 122 7.53 -4.93 -1.81
CA THR A 122 7.13 -4.76 -3.20
C THR A 122 8.35 -4.67 -4.12
N LEU A 123 9.37 -3.89 -3.75
CA LEU A 123 10.64 -3.79 -4.48
C LEU A 123 11.39 -5.12 -4.56
N VAL A 124 11.45 -5.89 -3.46
CA VAL A 124 12.12 -7.21 -3.44
C VAL A 124 11.41 -8.20 -4.36
N VAL A 125 10.07 -8.16 -4.44
CA VAL A 125 9.30 -9.03 -5.34
C VAL A 125 9.51 -8.66 -6.81
N ILE A 126 9.66 -7.37 -7.13
CA ILE A 126 9.77 -6.88 -8.51
C ILE A 126 11.23 -6.88 -9.02
N ALA A 127 12.22 -6.79 -8.13
CA ALA A 127 13.64 -6.73 -8.48
C ALA A 127 14.13 -7.87 -9.40
N PRO A 128 13.74 -9.15 -9.21
CA PRO A 128 14.13 -10.24 -10.11
C PRO A 128 13.56 -10.05 -11.53
N LEU A 129 12.34 -9.50 -11.63
CA LEU A 129 11.70 -9.24 -12.92
C LEU A 129 12.42 -8.12 -13.68
N ILE A 130 12.80 -7.04 -12.97
CA ILE A 130 13.59 -5.95 -13.52
C ILE A 130 14.95 -6.47 -14.00
N ALA A 131 15.62 -7.29 -13.18
CA ALA A 131 16.91 -7.89 -13.54
C ALA A 131 16.80 -8.80 -14.77
N ALA A 132 15.77 -9.64 -14.86
CA ALA A 132 15.53 -10.50 -16.01
C ALA A 132 15.29 -9.68 -17.30
N GLY A 133 14.49 -8.62 -17.21
CA GLY A 133 14.25 -7.70 -18.33
C GLY A 133 15.53 -7.02 -18.79
N LEU A 134 16.33 -6.47 -17.88
CA LEU A 134 17.63 -5.84 -18.18
C LEU A 134 18.61 -6.83 -18.82
N CYS A 135 18.72 -8.05 -18.31
CA CYS A 135 19.56 -9.09 -18.89
C CYS A 135 19.12 -9.43 -20.32
N ALA A 136 17.82 -9.62 -20.55
CA ALA A 136 17.27 -9.89 -21.89
C ALA A 136 17.57 -8.74 -22.87
N TYR A 137 17.45 -7.48 -22.42
CA TYR A 137 17.80 -6.30 -23.21
C TYR A 137 19.28 -6.29 -23.61
N ILE A 138 20.19 -6.50 -22.65
CA ILE A 138 21.63 -6.50 -22.89
C ILE A 138 21.99 -7.61 -23.89
N ILE A 139 21.49 -8.82 -23.69
CA ILE A 139 21.76 -9.95 -24.59
C ILE A 139 21.20 -9.67 -25.98
N SER A 140 19.98 -9.13 -26.08
CA SER A 140 19.38 -8.76 -27.37
C SER A 140 20.25 -7.75 -28.12
N ARG A 141 20.77 -6.72 -27.43
CA ARG A 141 21.67 -5.73 -28.03
C ARG A 141 23.01 -6.30 -28.46
N MET A 142 23.56 -7.25 -27.71
CA MET A 142 24.85 -7.87 -28.05
C MET A 142 24.74 -8.88 -29.19
N THR A 143 23.65 -9.65 -29.24
CA THR A 143 23.51 -10.80 -30.15
C THR A 143 22.65 -10.51 -31.38
N GLY A 144 21.86 -9.42 -31.37
CA GLY A 144 20.83 -9.19 -32.37
C GLY A 144 19.63 -10.15 -32.27
N SER A 145 19.53 -10.93 -31.19
CA SER A 145 18.48 -11.93 -31.02
C SER A 145 17.10 -11.28 -30.86
N THR A 146 16.19 -11.62 -31.78
CA THR A 146 14.77 -11.21 -31.75
C THR A 146 14.02 -11.85 -30.60
N ALA A 147 14.38 -13.08 -30.22
CA ALA A 147 13.77 -13.78 -29.08
C ALA A 147 14.05 -13.05 -27.75
N MET A 148 15.29 -12.58 -27.57
CA MET A 148 15.65 -11.81 -26.37
C MET A 148 14.97 -10.43 -26.35
N LYS A 149 14.79 -9.80 -27.51
CA LYS A 149 13.99 -8.57 -27.64
C LYS A 149 12.54 -8.81 -27.20
N PHE A 150 11.94 -9.90 -27.67
CA PHE A 150 10.57 -10.27 -27.29
C PHE A 150 10.42 -10.50 -25.78
N ILE A 151 11.36 -11.21 -25.15
CA ILE A 151 11.36 -11.42 -23.69
C ILE A 151 11.47 -10.08 -22.96
N TYR A 152 12.36 -9.19 -23.40
CA TYR A 152 12.47 -7.85 -22.85
C TYR A 152 11.14 -7.07 -22.94
N ASP A 153 10.53 -7.01 -24.13
CA ASP A 153 9.29 -6.26 -24.37
C ASP A 153 8.14 -6.77 -23.49
N LYS A 154 8.03 -8.10 -23.31
CA LYS A 154 7.03 -8.71 -22.41
C LYS A 154 7.31 -8.44 -20.95
N THR A 155 8.57 -8.49 -20.52
CA THR A 155 8.95 -8.23 -19.13
C THR A 155 8.72 -6.75 -18.78
N LEU A 156 9.03 -5.85 -19.72
CA LEU A 156 8.71 -4.43 -19.61
C LEU A 156 7.19 -4.21 -19.50
N GLY A 157 6.40 -4.90 -20.32
CA GLY A 157 4.94 -4.87 -20.23
C GLY A 157 4.41 -5.27 -18.85
N VAL A 158 4.96 -6.34 -18.24
CA VAL A 158 4.56 -6.77 -16.88
C VAL A 158 4.96 -5.74 -15.82
N ILE A 159 6.17 -5.17 -15.89
CA ILE A 159 6.59 -4.10 -14.98
C ILE A 159 5.66 -2.89 -15.11
N CYS A 160 5.37 -2.51 -16.35
CA CYS A 160 4.52 -1.37 -16.68
C CYS A 160 3.07 -1.53 -16.22
N LEU A 161 2.52 -2.75 -16.30
CA LEU A 161 1.13 -3.02 -15.95
C LEU A 161 0.92 -3.27 -14.44
N TYR A 162 1.93 -3.80 -13.75
CA TYR A 162 1.77 -4.24 -12.35
C TYR A 162 2.66 -3.49 -11.36
N ALA A 163 3.95 -3.29 -11.67
CA ALA A 163 4.87 -2.64 -10.75
C ALA A 163 4.62 -1.13 -10.64
N LEU A 164 4.41 -0.46 -11.77
CA LEU A 164 4.17 1.00 -11.80
C LEU A 164 2.87 1.39 -11.09
N PRO A 165 1.73 0.71 -11.30
CA PRO A 165 0.50 0.99 -10.55
C PRO A 165 0.63 0.66 -9.05
N ALA A 166 1.31 -0.43 -8.68
CA ALA A 166 1.56 -0.75 -7.28
C ALA A 166 2.41 0.34 -6.58
N LEU A 167 3.47 0.81 -7.25
CA LEU A 167 4.26 1.96 -6.79
C LEU A 167 3.42 3.24 -6.71
N GLY A 168 2.56 3.49 -7.71
CA GLY A 168 1.61 4.60 -7.71
C GLY A 168 0.65 4.56 -6.52
N CYS A 169 0.07 3.40 -6.22
CA CYS A 169 -0.78 3.17 -5.05
C CYS A 169 -0.02 3.37 -3.72
N CYS A 170 1.24 2.92 -3.64
CA CYS A 170 2.08 3.14 -2.47
C CYS A 170 2.41 4.64 -2.29
N MET A 171 2.72 5.34 -3.38
CA MET A 171 2.91 6.80 -3.39
C MET A 171 1.63 7.56 -3.04
N PHE A 172 0.47 7.06 -3.47
CA PHE A 172 -0.85 7.63 -3.15
C PHE A 172 -1.12 7.64 -1.65
N ARG A 173 -0.77 6.58 -0.93
CA ARG A 173 -0.88 6.55 0.52
C ARG A 173 0.01 7.58 1.24
N ARG A 174 1.06 8.07 0.59
CA ARG A 174 2.00 9.05 1.16
C ARG A 174 1.62 10.50 0.89
N CYS A 175 0.93 10.78 -0.20
CA CYS A 175 0.48 12.13 -0.51
C CYS A 175 -0.81 12.41 0.28
N SER A 176 -0.78 13.40 1.17
CA SER A 176 -1.97 13.87 1.90
C SER A 176 -3.05 14.41 0.95
N GLU A 177 -2.66 14.83 -0.25
CA GLU A 177 -3.56 15.32 -1.28
C GLU A 177 -3.98 14.19 -2.23
N SER A 178 -5.20 13.69 -2.01
CA SER A 178 -5.82 12.61 -2.80
C SER A 178 -5.89 12.90 -4.31
N ARG A 179 -5.95 14.18 -4.72
CA ARG A 179 -6.08 14.59 -6.13
C ARG A 179 -4.78 14.45 -6.92
N MET A 180 -3.66 14.92 -6.37
CA MET A 180 -2.34 14.82 -7.00
C MET A 180 -1.93 13.37 -7.22
N ALA A 181 -2.22 12.52 -6.25
CA ALA A 181 -1.83 11.12 -6.32
C ALA A 181 -2.66 10.29 -7.31
N GLY A 182 -3.96 10.55 -7.44
CA GLY A 182 -4.78 9.94 -8.49
C GLY A 182 -4.30 10.35 -9.88
N LEU A 183 -3.91 11.63 -10.03
CA LEU A 183 -3.36 12.17 -11.28
C LEU A 183 -2.00 11.52 -11.61
N LEU A 184 -1.10 11.39 -10.64
CA LEU A 184 0.20 10.74 -10.82
C LEU A 184 0.05 9.26 -11.19
N THR A 185 -0.88 8.56 -10.54
CA THR A 185 -1.16 7.14 -10.82
C THR A 185 -1.77 6.96 -12.21
N GLY A 186 -2.73 7.82 -12.58
CA GLY A 186 -3.30 7.85 -13.92
C GLY A 186 -2.26 8.19 -15.00
N LEU A 187 -1.37 9.15 -14.72
CA LEU A 187 -0.29 9.52 -15.65
C LEU A 187 0.72 8.39 -15.84
N LEU A 188 1.08 7.67 -14.76
CA LEU A 188 1.95 6.50 -14.82
C LEU A 188 1.33 5.34 -15.60
N VAL A 189 0.01 5.13 -15.48
CA VAL A 189 -0.73 4.16 -16.28
C VAL A 189 -0.81 4.57 -17.76
N LEU A 190 -1.01 5.86 -18.04
CA LEU A 190 -1.02 6.37 -19.42
C LEU A 190 0.37 6.28 -20.07
N LEU A 191 1.43 6.55 -19.32
CA LEU A 191 2.82 6.40 -19.76
C LEU A 191 3.24 4.94 -19.93
N SER A 192 2.59 3.98 -19.28
CA SER A 192 2.81 2.55 -19.53
C SER A 192 2.05 2.01 -20.74
N LEU A 193 1.03 2.72 -21.22
CA LEU A 193 0.25 2.32 -22.39
C LEU A 193 0.93 2.68 -23.73
N THR A 194 1.80 3.69 -23.77
CA THR A 194 2.55 4.07 -24.98
C THR A 194 3.47 2.96 -25.51
N PRO A 195 4.33 2.29 -24.71
CA PRO A 195 5.08 1.12 -25.18
C PRO A 195 4.18 -0.09 -25.45
N PHE A 196 2.98 -0.14 -24.85
CA PHE A 196 2.01 -1.22 -25.08
C PHE A 196 1.39 -1.15 -26.48
N HIS A 197 1.15 0.05 -27.00
CA HIS A 197 0.65 0.24 -28.36
C HIS A 197 1.68 -0.17 -29.42
N GLU A 198 2.96 0.17 -29.22
CA GLU A 198 4.03 -0.29 -30.11
C GLU A 198 4.23 -1.82 -30.02
N GLY A 199 4.11 -2.40 -28.82
CA GLY A 199 4.16 -3.85 -28.62
C GLY A 199 2.98 -4.62 -29.24
N LEU A 200 1.80 -4.00 -29.34
CA LEU A 200 0.62 -4.56 -30.03
C LEU A 200 0.77 -4.53 -31.54
N VAL A 201 1.28 -3.42 -32.09
CA VAL A 201 1.62 -3.30 -33.52
C VAL A 201 2.72 -4.29 -33.90
N TYR A 202 3.74 -4.46 -33.03
CA TYR A 202 4.79 -5.47 -33.22
C TYR A 202 4.26 -6.90 -33.13
N ALA A 203 3.25 -7.17 -32.29
CA ALA A 203 2.61 -8.47 -32.23
C ALA A 203 1.83 -8.76 -33.51
N GLU A 204 1.03 -7.80 -34.02
CA GLU A 204 0.34 -7.94 -35.30
C GLU A 204 1.31 -8.15 -36.48
N ASP A 205 2.43 -7.44 -36.52
CA ASP A 205 3.45 -7.61 -37.57
C ASP A 205 4.22 -8.93 -37.44
N ALA A 206 4.52 -9.40 -36.23
CA ALA A 206 5.11 -10.71 -35.98
C ALA A 206 4.18 -11.86 -36.40
N PHE A 207 2.85 -11.67 -36.29
CA PHE A 207 1.86 -12.64 -36.78
C PHE A 207 1.58 -12.52 -38.29
N ARG A 208 1.85 -11.37 -38.93
CA ARG A 208 1.74 -11.20 -40.39
C ARG A 208 2.96 -11.69 -41.16
N VAL A 209 4.14 -11.72 -40.53
CA VAL A 209 5.36 -12.29 -41.15
C VAL A 209 5.49 -13.77 -40.81
N SER A 210 4.76 -14.63 -41.53
CA SER A 210 5.33 -15.86 -42.10
C SER A 210 4.30 -16.75 -42.81
N GLY A 211 4.15 -16.53 -44.12
CA GLY A 211 3.93 -17.63 -45.08
C GLY A 211 5.21 -18.47 -45.31
N ARG A 212 6.21 -18.35 -44.43
CA ARG A 212 7.43 -19.16 -44.39
C ARG A 212 7.75 -19.48 -42.94
N ILE A 213 7.31 -20.67 -42.55
CA ILE A 213 7.65 -21.37 -41.32
C ILE A 213 9.14 -21.16 -41.02
N THR A 214 9.45 -20.34 -40.01
CA THR A 214 10.71 -20.49 -39.29
C THR A 214 10.63 -21.81 -38.55
N ASP A 215 11.51 -22.74 -38.90
CA ASP A 215 11.55 -24.11 -38.41
C ASP A 215 11.65 -24.14 -36.88
N ILE A 216 10.51 -24.36 -36.21
CA ILE A 216 10.36 -24.46 -34.74
C ILE A 216 11.15 -25.66 -34.17
N ARG A 217 11.67 -26.55 -35.04
CA ARG A 217 12.49 -27.71 -34.67
C ARG A 217 13.77 -27.36 -33.91
N PHE A 218 14.27 -26.13 -33.99
CA PHE A 218 15.52 -25.74 -33.30
C PHE A 218 15.34 -25.37 -31.82
N TRP A 219 14.11 -25.14 -31.37
CA TRP A 219 13.79 -24.79 -29.98
C TRP A 219 13.22 -25.99 -29.21
N GLY A 220 13.67 -27.19 -29.58
CA GLY A 220 13.15 -28.47 -29.13
C GLY A 220 13.24 -28.75 -27.61
N PRO A 221 13.01 -30.02 -27.20
CA PRO A 221 12.88 -30.48 -25.80
C PRO A 221 14.04 -30.17 -24.85
N VAL A 222 15.10 -29.53 -25.32
CA VAL A 222 16.26 -29.08 -24.55
C VAL A 222 15.92 -27.91 -23.61
N TYR A 223 15.03 -27.00 -24.02
CA TYR A 223 14.68 -25.81 -23.21
C TYR A 223 13.35 -25.96 -22.45
N LEU A 224 12.51 -26.92 -22.82
CA LEU A 224 11.26 -27.24 -22.10
C LEU A 224 11.50 -27.53 -20.60
N PRO A 225 12.54 -28.27 -20.19
CA PRO A 225 12.87 -28.47 -18.77
C PRO A 225 13.23 -27.17 -18.07
N LEU A 226 13.88 -26.23 -18.76
CA LEU A 226 14.27 -24.94 -18.20
C LEU A 226 13.04 -24.04 -17.96
N TYR A 227 12.10 -24.02 -18.91
CA TYR A 227 10.82 -23.31 -18.76
C TYR A 227 9.93 -23.94 -17.68
N LEU A 228 9.86 -25.27 -17.61
CA LEU A 228 9.15 -25.98 -16.56
C LEU A 228 9.79 -25.73 -15.18
N ALA A 229 11.12 -25.76 -15.09
CA ALA A 229 11.84 -25.46 -13.86
C ALA A 229 11.61 -24.00 -13.40
N ALA A 230 11.64 -23.04 -14.32
CA ALA A 230 11.33 -21.64 -14.03
C ALA A 230 9.87 -21.47 -13.58
N GLY A 231 8.91 -22.10 -14.28
CA GLY A 231 7.49 -22.08 -13.90
C GLY A 231 7.24 -22.70 -12.53
N CYS A 232 7.86 -23.83 -12.22
CA CYS A 232 7.79 -24.49 -10.92
C CYS A 232 8.41 -23.63 -9.81
N LEU A 233 9.54 -22.96 -10.06
CA LEU A 233 10.14 -22.02 -9.12
C LEU A 233 9.22 -20.84 -8.83
N PHE A 234 8.63 -20.23 -9.86
CA PHE A 234 7.67 -19.14 -9.70
C PHE A 234 6.41 -19.56 -8.95
N LEU A 235 5.87 -20.75 -9.25
CA LEU A 235 4.71 -21.30 -8.55
C LEU A 235 5.03 -21.56 -7.07
N ASN A 236 6.20 -22.12 -6.77
CA ASN A 236 6.62 -22.41 -5.41
C ASN A 236 6.83 -21.10 -4.60
N PHE A 237 7.39 -20.07 -5.23
CA PHE A 237 7.53 -18.74 -4.62
C PHE A 237 6.17 -18.10 -4.33
N ALA A 238 5.22 -18.21 -5.27
CA ALA A 238 3.85 -17.73 -5.09
C ALA A 238 3.13 -18.48 -3.95
N LEU A 239 3.29 -19.80 -3.86
CA LEU A 239 2.73 -20.62 -2.77
C LEU A 239 3.36 -20.29 -1.41
N MET A 240 4.67 -20.03 -1.35
CA MET A 240 5.35 -19.60 -0.14
C MET A 240 4.87 -18.22 0.33
N ALA A 241 4.69 -17.27 -0.59
CA ALA A 241 4.15 -15.96 -0.29
C ALA A 241 2.70 -16.07 0.22
N ALA A 242 1.86 -16.87 -0.44
CA ALA A 242 0.50 -17.16 0.00
C ALA A 242 0.46 -17.79 1.40
N ARG A 243 1.34 -18.74 1.69
CA ARG A 243 1.43 -19.38 3.02
C ARG A 243 1.85 -18.40 4.10
N ARG A 244 2.86 -17.54 3.86
CA ARG A 244 3.28 -16.51 4.82
C ARG A 244 2.16 -15.52 5.10
N MET A 245 1.45 -15.08 4.05
CA MET A 245 0.28 -14.21 4.19
C MET A 245 -0.84 -14.88 5.00
N TRP A 246 -1.11 -16.17 4.76
CA TRP A 246 -2.09 -16.93 5.54
C TRP A 246 -1.73 -17.00 7.03
N THR A 247 -0.49 -17.32 7.37
CA THR A 247 -0.02 -17.37 8.77
C THR A 247 -0.15 -16.01 9.46
N TYR A 248 0.27 -14.92 8.79
CA TYR A 248 0.13 -13.57 9.32
C TYR A 248 -1.34 -13.21 9.60
N TYR A 249 -2.26 -13.63 8.73
CA TYR A 249 -3.68 -13.37 8.87
C TYR A 249 -4.35 -14.19 9.99
N SER A 250 -3.92 -15.45 10.16
CA SER A 250 -4.44 -16.31 11.23
C SER A 250 -4.13 -15.75 12.63
N GLU A 251 -3.04 -14.98 12.77
CA GLU A 251 -2.64 -14.36 14.03
C GLU A 251 -3.33 -13.01 14.30
N LYS A 252 -3.85 -12.31 13.28
CA LYS A 252 -4.41 -10.94 13.40
C LYS A 252 -5.91 -10.80 13.13
N ARG A 253 -6.66 -11.91 13.21
CA ARG A 253 -8.08 -12.03 12.83
C ARG A 253 -9.08 -11.02 13.42
N HIS A 254 -8.71 -10.24 14.44
CA HIS A 254 -9.64 -9.38 15.16
C HIS A 254 -9.59 -7.88 14.82
N GLU A 255 -8.62 -7.37 14.05
CA GLU A 255 -8.43 -5.91 13.92
C GLU A 255 -8.66 -5.31 12.52
N VAL A 256 -8.71 -6.08 11.44
CA VAL A 256 -8.80 -5.48 10.09
C VAL A 256 -9.63 -6.33 9.12
N ALA A 257 -10.96 -6.18 9.15
CA ALA A 257 -11.88 -6.95 8.30
C ALA A 257 -12.01 -6.37 6.86
N ASP A 258 -12.40 -5.11 6.70
CA ASP A 258 -12.78 -4.47 5.43
C ASP A 258 -11.88 -4.59 4.17
N ARG A 259 -10.73 -3.91 4.24
CA ARG A 259 -10.06 -3.34 3.06
C ARG A 259 -8.74 -4.00 2.68
N GLN A 260 -8.16 -4.76 3.60
CA GLN A 260 -6.91 -5.48 3.34
C GLN A 260 -7.15 -6.81 2.63
N PHE A 261 -8.31 -7.44 2.85
CA PHE A 261 -8.69 -8.69 2.20
C PHE A 261 -8.57 -8.63 0.68
N LEU A 262 -9.10 -7.55 0.06
CA LEU A 262 -9.09 -7.39 -1.40
C LEU A 262 -7.68 -7.33 -1.99
N LEU A 263 -6.74 -6.64 -1.34
CA LEU A 263 -5.35 -6.54 -1.79
C LEU A 263 -4.62 -7.87 -1.66
N TYR A 264 -4.88 -8.61 -0.57
CA TYR A 264 -4.19 -9.86 -0.25
C TYR A 264 -4.77 -11.09 -0.94
N THR A 265 -6.02 -11.08 -1.39
CA THR A 265 -6.56 -12.12 -2.29
C THR A 265 -6.30 -11.82 -3.76
N ALA A 266 -6.38 -10.55 -4.18
CA ALA A 266 -6.18 -10.19 -5.58
C ALA A 266 -4.74 -10.40 -6.05
N VAL A 267 -3.73 -10.05 -5.23
CA VAL A 267 -2.31 -10.18 -5.61
C VAL A 267 -1.89 -11.63 -5.93
N PRO A 268 -2.15 -12.65 -5.07
CA PRO A 268 -1.83 -14.03 -5.41
C PRO A 268 -2.67 -14.55 -6.57
N MET A 269 -3.93 -14.13 -6.71
CA MET A 269 -4.76 -14.53 -7.86
C MET A 269 -4.23 -13.95 -9.18
N ILE A 270 -3.75 -12.70 -9.16
CA ILE A 270 -3.10 -12.03 -10.29
C ILE A 270 -1.76 -12.71 -10.62
N MET A 271 -0.96 -13.11 -9.63
CA MET A 271 0.27 -13.89 -9.87
C MET A 271 -0.04 -15.24 -10.53
N VAL A 272 -1.02 -15.98 -10.01
CA VAL A 272 -1.44 -17.26 -10.60
C VAL A 272 -1.92 -17.07 -12.04
N MET A 273 -2.75 -16.06 -12.29
CA MET A 273 -3.21 -15.73 -13.65
C MET A 273 -2.06 -15.33 -14.60
N SER A 274 -1.06 -14.61 -14.10
CA SER A 274 0.12 -14.22 -14.89
C SER A 274 0.98 -15.43 -15.25
N VAL A 275 1.17 -16.37 -14.32
CA VAL A 275 1.88 -17.63 -14.57
C VAL A 275 1.12 -18.50 -15.58
N LEU A 276 -0.21 -18.60 -15.45
CA LEU A 276 -1.04 -19.36 -16.40
C LEU A 276 -1.05 -18.73 -17.80
N LEU A 277 -1.05 -17.40 -17.91
CA LEU A 277 -0.93 -16.70 -19.18
C LEU A 277 0.45 -16.94 -19.82
N MET A 278 1.54 -16.88 -19.05
CA MET A 278 2.87 -17.26 -19.55
C MET A 278 2.89 -18.70 -20.03
N PHE A 279 2.32 -19.63 -19.26
CA PHE A 279 2.27 -21.05 -19.63
C PHE A 279 1.48 -21.28 -20.92
N ARG A 280 0.32 -20.63 -21.06
CA ARG A 280 -0.48 -20.67 -22.30
C ARG A 280 0.32 -20.15 -23.49
N THR A 281 1.05 -19.05 -23.33
CA THR A 281 1.85 -18.47 -24.41
C THR A 281 2.96 -19.42 -24.85
N ILE A 282 3.63 -20.07 -23.90
CA ILE A 282 4.67 -21.08 -24.17
C ILE A 282 4.09 -22.30 -24.89
N VAL A 283 2.95 -22.83 -24.41
CA VAL A 283 2.28 -23.99 -25.04
C VAL A 283 1.81 -23.68 -26.46
N PHE A 284 1.25 -22.50 -26.70
CA PHE A 284 0.85 -22.07 -28.06
C PHE A 284 2.04 -21.78 -28.98
N SER A 285 3.23 -21.53 -28.43
CA SER A 285 4.45 -21.36 -29.24
C SER A 285 5.10 -22.69 -29.62
N LEU A 286 4.72 -23.78 -28.93
CA LEU A 286 5.23 -25.13 -29.12
C LEU A 286 4.32 -26.01 -30.00
N LEU A 287 3.05 -25.63 -30.15
CA LEU A 287 2.05 -26.24 -31.05
C LEU A 287 2.03 -25.52 -32.40
#